data_AF-A0A5D3F5K3-F1
#
_entry.id   AF-A0A5D3F5K3-F1
#
_cell.length_a   1.000
_cell.length_b   1.000
_cell.length_c   1.000
_cell.angle_alpha   90.00
_cell.angle_beta   90.00
_cell.angle_gamma   90.00
#
_symmetry.space_group_name_H-M   'P 1'
#
loop_
_entity.id
_entity.type
_entity.pdbx_description
1 polymer ?
#
loop_
_entity_poly.entity_id
_entity_poly.type
_entity_poly.pdbx_seq_one_letter_code
_entity_poly.pdbx_strand_id
1 'polypeptide(L)' 'MTPENRTDTTEAAHMDEVDVNPAVHRATEPDEEEILTELYGAPDADGVFRGAGADEDDASGEEDAG' A
#
# COMPACT_ATOMS: atom_id res chain seq x y z
N MET A 1 -5.00 -28.98 -24.02
CA MET A 1 -3.92 -28.76 -23.03
C MET A 1 -3.70 -27.27 -22.96
N THR A 2 -4.16 -26.63 -21.89
CA THR A 2 -3.79 -25.24 -21.59
C THR A 2 -2.37 -25.25 -21.02
N PRO A 3 -1.39 -24.55 -21.63
CA PRO A 3 -0.04 -24.50 -21.10
C PRO A 3 0.10 -23.30 -20.15
N GLU A 4 -0.61 -23.32 -19.02
CA GLU A 4 -0.68 -22.18 -18.09
C GLU A 4 0.26 -22.32 -16.90
N ASN A 5 1.50 -22.81 -17.12
CA ASN A 5 2.46 -22.93 -16.02
C ASN A 5 3.94 -22.96 -16.46
N ARG A 6 4.29 -22.26 -17.56
CA ARG A 6 5.67 -22.24 -18.10
C ARG A 6 6.33 -20.87 -18.15
N THR A 7 5.67 -19.81 -17.69
CA THR A 7 6.01 -18.45 -18.14
C THR A 7 6.54 -17.51 -17.08
N ASP A 8 6.53 -17.81 -15.77
CA ASP A 8 7.00 -16.80 -14.80
C ASP A 8 8.52 -16.55 -14.86
N THR A 9 9.34 -17.60 -14.77
CA THR A 9 10.81 -17.45 -14.71
C THR A 9 11.42 -17.08 -16.06
N THR A 10 10.84 -17.57 -17.16
CA THR A 10 11.35 -17.30 -18.52
C THR A 10 10.94 -15.92 -19.02
N GLU A 11 9.74 -15.43 -18.67
CA GLU A 11 9.36 -14.05 -19.00
C GLU A 11 10.16 -13.03 -18.17
N ALA A 12 10.39 -13.31 -16.87
CA ALA A 12 11.23 -12.44 -16.03
C ALA A 12 12.67 -12.29 -16.59
N ALA A 13 13.28 -13.39 -17.05
CA ALA A 13 14.62 -13.34 -17.65
C ALA A 13 14.68 -12.58 -18.98
N HIS A 14 13.58 -12.53 -19.74
CA HIS A 14 13.48 -11.74 -20.98
C HIS A 14 13.23 -10.25 -20.72
N MET A 15 12.64 -9.88 -19.58
CA MET A 15 12.43 -8.47 -19.22
C MET A 15 13.78 -7.76 -18.95
N ASP A 16 14.74 -8.47 -18.34
CA ASP A 16 16.11 -7.97 -18.07
C ASP A 16 16.90 -7.62 -19.36
N GLU A 17 16.52 -8.16 -20.52
CA GLU A 17 17.23 -7.94 -21.79
C GLU A 17 16.93 -6.57 -22.43
N VAL A 18 15.88 -5.88 -21.98
CA VAL A 18 15.37 -4.63 -22.59
C VAL A 18 15.70 -3.39 -21.74
N ASP A 19 16.21 -3.59 -20.53
CA ASP A 19 16.43 -2.52 -19.56
C ASP A 19 17.77 -1.79 -19.77
N VAL A 20 17.72 -0.73 -20.58
CA VAL A 20 18.86 0.15 -20.86
C VAL A 20 19.34 0.90 -19.60
N ASN A 21 18.43 1.14 -18.65
CA ASN A 21 18.74 1.84 -17.40
C ASN A 21 18.65 0.85 -16.22
N PRO A 22 19.76 0.56 -15.50
CA PRO A 22 19.78 -0.41 -14.41
C PRO A 22 18.98 0.03 -13.17
N ALA A 23 18.46 1.26 -13.14
CA ALA A 23 17.63 1.78 -12.07
C ALA A 23 16.12 1.65 -12.35
N VAL A 24 15.68 1.09 -13.48
CA VAL A 24 14.25 0.97 -13.81
C VAL A 24 13.48 0.08 -12.83
N HIS A 25 14.14 -0.87 -12.17
CA HIS A 25 13.55 -1.69 -11.12
C HIS A 25 13.73 -1.12 -9.72
N ARG A 26 14.38 0.04 -9.59
CA ARG A 26 14.48 0.71 -8.29
C ARG A 26 13.21 1.50 -8.08
N ALA A 27 12.59 1.33 -6.91
CA ALA A 27 11.51 2.20 -6.48
C ALA A 27 11.98 3.66 -6.58
N THR A 28 11.21 4.47 -7.31
CA THR A 28 11.47 5.91 -7.47
C THR A 28 10.77 6.73 -6.41
N GLU A 29 9.84 6.12 -5.69
CA GLU A 29 8.97 6.75 -4.70
C GLU A 29 9.08 5.98 -3.37
N PRO A 30 8.83 6.65 -2.22
CA PRO A 30 8.74 5.99 -0.93
C PRO A 30 7.59 4.99 -0.89
N ASP A 31 7.64 4.09 0.09
CA ASP A 31 6.55 3.14 0.31
C ASP A 31 5.26 3.86 0.72
N GLU A 32 4.11 3.33 0.30
CA GLU A 32 2.80 3.90 0.65
C GLU A 32 2.60 3.96 2.16
N GLU A 33 3.01 2.93 2.91
CA GLU A 33 2.88 2.88 4.37
C GLU A 33 3.74 3.96 5.05
N GLU A 34 4.92 4.24 4.50
CA GLU A 34 5.80 5.32 4.98
C GLU A 34 5.12 6.69 4.79
N ILE A 35 4.58 6.94 3.60
CA ILE A 35 3.87 8.19 3.28
C ILE A 35 2.63 8.37 4.15
N LEU A 36 1.80 7.32 4.27
CA LEU A 36 0.57 7.37 5.07
C LEU A 36 0.88 7.60 6.55
N THR A 37 1.95 7.00 7.07
CA THR A 37 2.38 7.21 8.45
C THR A 37 2.86 8.65 8.70
N GLU A 38 3.61 9.23 7.77
CA GLU A 38 4.05 10.64 7.86
C GLU A 38 2.86 11.61 7.84
N LEU A 39 1.88 11.36 6.97
CA LEU A 39 0.73 12.25 6.77
C LEU A 39 -0.35 12.11 7.85
N TYR A 40 -0.61 10.89 8.29
CA TYR A 40 -1.79 10.56 9.10
C TYR A 40 -1.46 9.94 10.46
N GLY A 41 -0.19 9.63 10.73
CA GLY A 41 0.23 8.93 11.95
C GLY A 41 0.05 7.41 11.85
N ALA A 42 0.07 6.72 13.00
CA ALA A 42 -0.06 5.27 13.02
C ALA A 42 -1.47 4.82 12.57
N PRO A 43 -1.60 3.67 11.89
CA PRO A 43 -2.91 3.09 11.62
C PRO A 43 -3.58 2.60 12.91
N ASP A 44 -4.91 2.52 12.90
CA ASP A 44 -5.68 1.91 13.99
C ASP A 44 -5.56 0.37 14.01
N ALA A 45 -6.27 -0.28 14.93
CA ALA A 45 -6.22 -1.75 15.10
C ALA A 45 -6.71 -2.52 13.86
N ASP A 46 -7.48 -1.88 12.97
CA ASP A 46 -7.96 -2.44 11.72
C ASP A 46 -7.03 -2.14 10.53
N GLY A 47 -5.95 -1.39 10.76
CA GLY A 47 -4.99 -0.98 9.74
C GLY A 47 -5.38 0.30 8.99
N VAL A 48 -6.33 1.09 9.51
CA VAL A 48 -6.82 2.30 8.83
C VAL A 48 -6.09 3.55 9.33
N PHE A 49 -5.57 4.33 8.39
CA PHE A 49 -4.95 5.64 8.66
C PHE A 49 -6.04 6.73 8.70
N ARG A 50 -6.38 7.20 9.91
CA ARG A 50 -7.46 8.20 10.10
C ARG A 50 -6.99 9.64 10.29
N GLY A 51 -5.69 9.86 10.54
CA GLY A 51 -5.15 11.18 10.85
C GLY A 51 -5.21 11.51 12.34
N ALA A 52 -4.26 12.33 12.81
CA ALA A 52 -4.27 12.86 14.17
C ALA A 52 -5.50 13.76 14.38
N GLY A 53 -6.51 13.25 15.08
CA GLY A 53 -7.76 13.95 15.41
C GLY A 53 -9.03 13.13 15.18
N ALA A 54 -8.97 11.97 14.52
CA ALA A 54 -10.15 11.13 14.30
C ALA A 54 -10.65 10.44 15.58
N ASP A 55 -9.81 10.30 16.60
CA ASP A 55 -10.16 9.68 17.88
C ASP A 55 -11.01 10.62 18.78
N GLU A 56 -11.13 11.91 18.45
CA GLU A 56 -11.79 12.90 19.31
C GLU A 56 -13.27 13.17 18.93
N ASP A 57 -13.71 12.81 17.73
CA ASP A 57 -15.03 13.22 17.21
C ASP A 57 -16.12 12.12 17.23
N ASP A 58 -15.79 10.84 17.45
CA ASP A 58 -16.78 9.73 17.42
C ASP A 58 -17.40 9.38 18.79
N ALA A 59 -16.98 10.02 19.88
CA ALA A 59 -17.56 9.82 21.22
C ALA A 59 -18.87 10.62 21.47
N SER A 60 -19.61 10.99 20.42
CA SER A 60 -20.91 11.66 20.55
C SER A 60 -22.10 10.84 20.02
N GLY A 61 -21.90 9.53 19.81
CA GLY A 61 -22.95 8.56 19.53
C GLY A 61 -23.81 8.23 20.75
N GLU A 62 -25.02 8.81 20.77
CA GLU A 62 -26.24 8.39 21.48
C GLU A 62 -26.34 8.60 23.02
N GLU A 63 -27.09 9.64 23.41
CA GLU A 63 -27.90 9.60 24.64
C GLU A 63 -29.38 9.90 24.31
N ASP A 64 -30.18 8.84 24.47
CA ASP A 64 -31.63 8.80 24.56
C ASP A 64 -32.21 9.87 25.51
N ALA A 65 -33.26 10.57 25.09
CA ALA A 65 -34.14 11.30 26.01
C ALA A 65 -35.59 11.35 25.48
N GLY A 66 -36.35 10.32 25.86
CA GLY A 66 -37.72 10.35 26.43
C GLY A 66 -38.75 11.36 25.94
#